data_AF-A0A0D8ZU38-F1
#
_entry.id   AF-A0A0D8ZU38-F1
#
_cell.length_a   1.000
_cell.length_b   1.000
_cell.length_c   1.000
_cell.angle_alpha   90.00
_cell.angle_beta   90.00
_cell.angle_gamma   90.00
#
_symmetry.space_group_name_H-M   'P 1'
#
loop_
_entity.id
_entity.type
_entity.pdbx_description
1 polymer ?
#
loop_
_entity_poly.entity_id
_entity_poly.type
_entity_poly.pdbx_seq_one_letter_code
_entity_poly.pdbx_strand_id
1 'polypeptide(L)'
;MQNSSPANLTIAKLLEVDADLAAQEVELSTQLQSLQEKRHSLKTVIAMFAPGDTATKPVEPKQLESSPAPVESPQIEDKPETTVGETELDEPAINTTKAPATPQKQQNKNSSSASSKQAKKPTATKKSSKEPETWHYYLQDEFSNATLAQAVSEVMQQQEDRVLDIATILKAIFVDEIPKAVRSTARERVSNVLSVGAKQGKWYRGQLGKYSMSKAALKNT
;
A
#
# COMPACT_ATOMS: atom_id res chain seq x y z
N MET A 1 -5.62 57.53 -6.73
CA MET A 1 -4.49 56.75 -6.16
C MET A 1 -5.08 55.58 -5.41
N GLN A 2 -5.01 54.36 -5.96
CA GLN A 2 -5.48 53.15 -5.27
C GLN A 2 -4.37 52.10 -5.39
N ASN A 3 -3.51 52.05 -4.37
CA ASN A 3 -2.58 50.95 -4.19
C ASN A 3 -3.36 49.78 -3.56
N SER A 4 -3.99 48.95 -4.38
CA SER A 4 -4.41 47.61 -3.93
C SER A 4 -3.15 46.80 -3.65
N SER A 5 -2.77 46.79 -2.38
CA SER A 5 -1.56 46.11 -1.90
C SER A 5 -1.69 44.59 -2.10
N PRO A 6 -0.69 43.91 -2.69
CA PRO A 6 -0.75 42.47 -2.97
C PRO A 6 -0.93 41.61 -1.71
N ALA A 7 -0.64 42.17 -0.53
CA ALA A 7 -0.84 41.52 0.77
C ALA A 7 -2.31 41.19 1.06
N ASN A 8 -3.27 42.04 0.64
CA ASN A 8 -4.69 41.80 0.90
C ASN A 8 -5.23 40.61 0.07
N LEU A 9 -4.73 40.44 -1.15
CA LEU A 9 -5.12 39.32 -2.02
C LEU A 9 -4.62 37.98 -1.46
N THR A 10 -3.41 37.96 -0.90
CA THR A 10 -2.84 36.76 -0.27
C THR A 10 -3.64 36.35 0.98
N ILE A 11 -4.03 37.32 1.82
CA ILE A 11 -4.84 37.04 3.01
C ILE A 11 -6.20 36.47 2.63
N ALA A 12 -6.86 37.02 1.61
CA ALA A 12 -8.14 36.51 1.11
C ALA A 12 -8.03 35.05 0.63
N LYS A 13 -6.95 34.70 -0.09
CA LYS A 13 -6.70 33.33 -0.52
C LYS A 13 -6.42 32.37 0.64
N LEU A 14 -5.74 32.82 1.68
CA LEU A 14 -5.49 32.00 2.87
C LEU A 14 -6.79 31.71 3.62
N LEU A 15 -7.70 32.69 3.73
CA LEU A 15 -9.02 32.49 4.33
C LEU A 15 -9.90 31.55 3.50
N GLU A 16 -9.84 31.63 2.18
CA GLU A 16 -10.57 30.70 1.29
C GLU A 16 -10.07 29.26 1.48
N VAL A 17 -8.75 29.05 1.55
CA VAL A 17 -8.15 27.74 1.80
C VAL A 17 -8.51 27.21 3.20
N ASP A 18 -8.55 28.08 4.21
CA ASP A 18 -8.96 27.73 5.58
C ASP A 18 -10.42 27.26 5.62
N ALA A 19 -11.33 27.94 4.92
CA ALA A 19 -12.73 27.53 4.81
C ALA A 19 -12.90 26.19 4.10
N ASP A 20 -12.12 25.92 3.04
CA ASP A 20 -12.12 24.63 2.35
C ASP A 20 -11.62 23.50 3.25
N LEU A 21 -10.51 23.73 3.98
CA LEU A 21 -9.97 22.79 4.97
C LEU A 21 -11.00 22.50 6.06
N ALA A 22 -11.67 23.51 6.61
CA ALA A 22 -12.72 23.33 7.61
C ALA A 22 -13.90 22.50 7.08
N ALA A 23 -14.28 22.68 5.81
CA ALA A 23 -15.32 21.85 5.19
C ALA A 23 -14.86 20.38 5.05
N GLN A 24 -13.60 20.13 4.69
CA GLN A 24 -13.05 18.78 4.63
C GLN A 24 -12.99 18.10 6.01
N GLU A 25 -12.68 18.85 7.08
CA GLU A 25 -12.70 18.33 8.45
C GLU A 25 -14.11 17.86 8.86
N VAL A 26 -15.14 18.64 8.53
CA VAL A 26 -16.53 18.27 8.80
C VAL A 26 -16.95 17.02 8.02
N GLU A 27 -16.55 16.91 6.75
CA GLU A 27 -16.83 15.72 5.94
C GLU A 27 -16.14 14.47 6.50
N LEU A 28 -14.84 14.55 6.79
CA LEU A 28 -14.08 13.42 7.34
C LEU A 28 -14.59 12.98 8.72
N SER A 29 -14.95 13.92 9.58
CA SER A 29 -15.54 13.59 10.89
C SER A 29 -16.88 12.88 10.76
N THR A 30 -17.71 13.29 9.80
CA THR A 30 -18.98 12.61 9.46
C THR A 30 -18.72 11.18 8.98
N GLN A 31 -17.72 10.97 8.11
CA GLN A 31 -17.34 9.64 7.64
C GLN A 31 -16.83 8.74 8.76
N LEU A 32 -16.02 9.28 9.68
CA LEU A 32 -15.53 8.54 10.85
C LEU A 32 -16.68 8.12 11.76
N GLN A 33 -17.65 9.01 12.01
CA GLN A 33 -18.84 8.69 12.80
C GLN A 33 -19.66 7.56 12.16
N SER A 34 -19.87 7.60 10.84
CA SER A 34 -20.56 6.52 10.11
C SER A 34 -19.83 5.17 10.22
N LEU A 35 -18.48 5.18 10.11
CA LEU A 35 -17.68 3.96 10.29
C LEU A 35 -17.74 3.43 11.72
N GLN A 36 -17.73 4.31 12.73
CA GLN A 36 -17.86 3.92 14.12
C GLN A 36 -19.21 3.24 14.40
N GLU A 37 -20.31 3.78 13.85
CA GLU A 37 -21.63 3.18 13.94
C GLU A 37 -21.69 1.80 13.27
N LYS A 38 -21.16 1.67 12.05
CA LYS A 38 -21.06 0.38 11.35
C LYS A 38 -20.27 -0.65 12.18
N ARG A 39 -19.15 -0.25 12.78
CA ARG A 39 -18.36 -1.11 13.66
C ARG A 39 -19.12 -1.49 14.93
N HIS A 40 -19.87 -0.57 15.52
CA HIS A 40 -20.69 -0.85 16.69
C HIS A 40 -21.78 -1.87 16.37
N SER A 41 -22.52 -1.66 15.28
CA SER A 41 -23.53 -2.60 14.78
C SER A 41 -22.94 -3.99 14.53
N LEU A 42 -21.79 -4.07 13.85
CA LEU A 42 -21.11 -5.35 13.61
C LEU A 42 -20.69 -6.03 14.92
N LYS A 43 -20.16 -5.28 15.90
CA LYS A 43 -19.82 -5.82 17.23
C LYS A 43 -21.05 -6.39 17.94
N THR A 44 -22.20 -5.72 17.84
CA THR A 44 -23.46 -6.21 18.38
C THR A 44 -23.88 -7.52 17.73
N VAL A 45 -23.77 -7.64 16.41
CA VAL A 45 -24.03 -8.90 15.69
C VAL A 45 -23.04 -9.98 16.14
N ILE A 46 -21.74 -9.69 16.20
CA ILE A 46 -20.74 -10.65 16.68
C ILE A 46 -21.08 -11.12 18.10
N ALA A 47 -21.51 -10.24 19.00
CA ALA A 47 -21.92 -10.61 20.35
C ALA A 47 -23.15 -11.54 20.37
N MET A 48 -24.06 -11.44 19.40
CA MET A 48 -25.20 -12.35 19.27
C MET A 48 -24.80 -13.75 18.76
N PHE A 49 -23.70 -13.86 18.01
CA PHE A 49 -23.24 -15.12 17.43
C PHE A 49 -22.02 -15.73 18.14
N ALA A 50 -21.40 -15.01 19.08
CA ALA A 50 -20.29 -15.53 19.86
C ALA A 50 -20.82 -16.60 20.84
N PRO A 51 -20.45 -17.89 20.67
CA PRO A 51 -20.79 -18.91 21.65
C PRO A 51 -20.11 -18.53 22.97
N GLY A 52 -20.91 -18.42 24.03
CA GLY A 52 -20.59 -17.66 25.23
C GLY A 52 -19.23 -17.94 25.85
N ASP A 53 -18.42 -16.88 25.98
CA ASP A 53 -17.41 -16.75 27.05
C ASP A 53 -16.90 -15.30 27.29
N THR A 54 -17.76 -14.28 27.15
CA THR A 54 -17.51 -12.97 27.79
C THR A 54 -18.77 -12.38 28.39
N ALA A 55 -19.10 -12.87 29.60
CA ALA A 55 -19.96 -12.15 30.53
C ALA A 55 -19.24 -10.89 31.04
N THR A 56 -19.17 -9.84 30.21
CA THR A 56 -18.89 -8.49 30.69
C THR A 56 -20.20 -7.73 30.70
N LYS A 57 -20.77 -7.64 31.90
CA LYS A 57 -21.98 -6.91 32.27
C LYS A 57 -22.05 -5.53 31.59
N PRO A 58 -23.19 -5.15 31.00
CA PRO A 58 -23.51 -3.76 30.72
C PRO A 58 -23.65 -3.01 32.05
N VAL A 59 -22.74 -2.07 32.31
CA VAL A 59 -22.98 -1.01 33.29
C VAL A 59 -23.90 0.00 32.63
N GLU A 60 -25.19 -0.16 32.92
CA GLU A 60 -26.12 0.91 33.34
C GLU A 60 -25.82 2.34 32.83
N PRO A 61 -26.57 2.84 31.84
CA PRO A 61 -26.97 4.23 31.79
C PRO A 61 -28.33 4.38 32.51
N LYS A 62 -28.26 4.96 33.70
CA LYS A 62 -29.39 5.37 34.52
C LYS A 62 -30.31 6.33 33.76
N GLN A 63 -31.60 6.02 33.80
CA GLN A 63 -32.73 6.77 33.25
C GLN A 63 -32.77 8.24 33.72
N LEU A 64 -33.20 9.11 32.80
CA LEU A 64 -34.13 10.23 33.01
C LEU A 64 -35.01 10.28 31.75
N GLU A 65 -36.14 9.56 31.77
CA GLU A 65 -37.49 10.15 31.76
C GLU A 65 -37.81 11.05 30.55
N SER A 66 -38.49 10.48 29.55
CA SER A 66 -39.82 10.98 29.14
C SER A 66 -40.55 9.94 28.25
N SER A 67 -41.80 9.66 28.61
CA SER A 67 -42.86 8.90 27.92
C SER A 67 -44.07 9.87 27.85
N PRO A 68 -45.11 9.77 26.99
CA PRO A 68 -45.82 8.55 26.52
C PRO A 68 -46.22 8.51 25.01
N ALA A 69 -46.11 7.37 24.29
CA ALA A 69 -47.15 6.33 24.02
C ALA A 69 -47.85 6.49 22.63
N PRO A 70 -48.79 5.62 22.18
CA PRO A 70 -48.54 4.35 21.46
C PRO A 70 -49.46 4.09 20.23
N VAL A 71 -49.03 3.33 19.20
CA VAL A 71 -49.94 2.65 18.23
C VAL A 71 -49.15 1.54 17.50
N GLU A 72 -49.31 0.26 17.85
CA GLU A 72 -50.26 -0.74 17.29
C GLU A 72 -49.80 -1.38 15.95
N SER A 73 -49.56 -2.69 15.99
CA SER A 73 -49.24 -3.59 14.86
C SER A 73 -50.51 -3.94 14.04
N PRO A 74 -50.45 -4.61 12.88
CA PRO A 74 -50.19 -6.06 12.85
C PRO A 74 -49.37 -6.62 11.66
N GLN A 75 -48.61 -7.64 12.01
CA GLN A 75 -48.11 -8.81 11.28
C GLN A 75 -48.90 -9.23 10.02
N ILE A 76 -48.22 -9.52 8.90
CA ILE A 76 -48.61 -10.60 7.98
C ILE A 76 -47.34 -11.33 7.52
N GLU A 77 -47.43 -12.64 7.72
CA GLU A 77 -46.53 -13.74 7.47
C GLU A 77 -46.89 -14.32 6.10
N ASP A 78 -45.92 -14.53 5.19
CA ASP A 78 -46.06 -15.59 4.19
C ASP A 78 -44.71 -16.00 3.58
N LYS A 79 -44.43 -17.29 3.72
CA LYS A 79 -43.42 -18.13 3.08
C LYS A 79 -44.23 -19.41 2.79
N PRO A 80 -44.24 -20.02 1.58
CA PRO A 80 -43.10 -20.77 1.03
C PRO A 80 -43.08 -20.74 -0.53
N GLU A 81 -42.09 -21.20 -1.29
CA GLU A 81 -41.62 -22.56 -1.60
C GLU A 81 -40.50 -22.39 -2.66
N THR A 82 -39.35 -23.06 -2.55
CA THR A 82 -38.96 -24.25 -3.35
C THR A 82 -38.70 -23.98 -4.84
N THR A 83 -37.50 -24.32 -5.33
CA THR A 83 -37.25 -25.26 -6.46
C THR A 83 -35.84 -25.07 -7.08
N VAL A 84 -34.99 -26.06 -6.79
CA VAL A 84 -33.89 -26.72 -7.54
C VAL A 84 -33.26 -26.15 -8.83
N GLY A 85 -31.96 -26.48 -8.98
CA GLY A 85 -31.20 -26.62 -10.23
C GLY A 85 -30.11 -25.53 -10.37
N GLU A 86 -28.84 -25.78 -10.67
CA GLU A 86 -28.21 -26.91 -11.36
C GLU A 86 -26.67 -26.85 -11.15
N THR A 87 -26.02 -27.99 -11.31
CA THR A 87 -24.59 -28.28 -11.12
C THR A 87 -23.93 -28.48 -12.48
N GLU A 88 -22.73 -27.95 -12.73
CA GLU A 88 -21.71 -28.47 -13.70
C GLU A 88 -20.46 -27.56 -13.60
N LEU A 89 -19.31 -27.96 -13.03
CA LEU A 89 -18.23 -28.81 -13.55
C LEU A 89 -18.02 -28.76 -15.08
N ASP A 90 -16.92 -28.15 -15.54
CA ASP A 90 -15.79 -28.85 -16.21
C ASP A 90 -14.66 -27.86 -16.62
N GLU A 91 -13.47 -28.04 -16.05
CA GLU A 91 -12.16 -27.83 -16.72
C GLU A 91 -11.88 -29.08 -17.61
N PRO A 92 -10.79 -29.24 -18.40
CA PRO A 92 -9.70 -28.34 -18.82
C PRO A 92 -9.34 -28.47 -20.33
N ALA A 93 -8.44 -27.63 -20.87
CA ALA A 93 -7.66 -28.01 -22.06
C ALA A 93 -6.31 -27.28 -22.16
N ILE A 94 -5.29 -27.98 -21.70
CA ILE A 94 -3.87 -27.84 -22.06
C ILE A 94 -3.67 -27.99 -23.59
N ASN A 95 -2.73 -27.25 -24.17
CA ASN A 95 -1.96 -27.75 -25.31
C ASN A 95 -0.59 -27.08 -25.43
N THR A 96 0.33 -27.92 -25.87
CA THR A 96 1.77 -27.92 -25.63
C THR A 96 2.50 -27.89 -26.98
N THR A 97 3.75 -27.42 -26.97
CA THR A 97 4.82 -27.71 -27.96
C THR A 97 4.80 -26.96 -29.31
N LYS A 98 5.85 -26.16 -29.60
CA LYS A 98 7.08 -26.61 -30.30
C LYS A 98 8.07 -25.44 -30.54
N ALA A 99 9.31 -25.63 -30.08
CA ALA A 99 10.55 -24.97 -30.57
C ALA A 99 10.85 -25.49 -32.01
N PRO A 100 11.97 -25.16 -32.73
CA PRO A 100 13.22 -24.50 -32.31
C PRO A 100 13.88 -23.55 -33.35
N ALA A 101 14.98 -22.89 -32.96
CA ALA A 101 16.27 -22.82 -33.68
C ALA A 101 17.04 -21.49 -33.44
N THR A 102 18.16 -21.61 -32.71
CA THR A 102 19.35 -20.75 -32.83
C THR A 102 20.22 -21.25 -34.00
N PRO A 103 21.11 -20.42 -34.59
CA PRO A 103 22.50 -20.43 -34.13
C PRO A 103 23.33 -19.12 -34.29
N GLN A 104 24.42 -19.07 -33.52
CA GLN A 104 25.73 -18.44 -33.79
C GLN A 104 25.86 -16.90 -33.73
N LYS A 105 26.60 -16.37 -32.75
CA LYS A 105 28.08 -16.29 -32.61
C LYS A 105 28.64 -15.14 -33.45
N GLN A 106 29.10 -14.07 -32.77
CA GLN A 106 30.46 -13.56 -32.95
C GLN A 106 30.80 -12.51 -31.87
N GLN A 107 31.82 -12.87 -31.08
CA GLN A 107 32.68 -11.92 -30.39
C GLN A 107 33.38 -11.05 -31.44
N ASN A 108 33.54 -9.75 -31.17
CA ASN A 108 34.73 -9.06 -31.62
C ASN A 108 35.24 -8.09 -30.54
N LYS A 109 36.51 -8.29 -30.19
CA LYS A 109 37.32 -7.40 -29.36
C LYS A 109 37.97 -6.35 -30.26
N ASN A 110 38.32 -5.25 -29.62
CA ASN A 110 39.43 -4.33 -29.91
C ASN A 110 39.17 -3.00 -30.65
N SER A 111 39.39 -1.95 -29.85
CA SER A 111 40.29 -0.80 -30.06
C SER A 111 39.95 0.30 -31.06
N SER A 112 39.75 1.49 -30.46
CA SER A 112 40.26 2.81 -30.84
C SER A 112 39.91 3.38 -32.22
N SER A 113 39.12 4.46 -32.22
CA SER A 113 39.60 5.85 -32.41
C SER A 113 38.57 6.73 -33.13
N ALA A 114 38.70 8.04 -32.88
CA ALA A 114 38.19 9.15 -33.67
C ALA A 114 36.70 9.53 -33.54
N SER A 115 36.50 10.60 -32.75
CA SER A 115 35.54 11.68 -32.91
C SER A 115 34.70 11.69 -34.19
N SER A 116 33.39 11.58 -34.01
CA SER A 116 32.44 12.29 -34.86
C SER A 116 31.40 12.98 -33.99
N LYS A 117 31.42 14.32 -34.07
CA LYS A 117 30.35 15.20 -33.58
C LYS A 117 29.08 14.85 -34.34
N GLN A 118 28.12 14.23 -33.68
CA GLN A 118 26.73 14.23 -34.13
C GLN A 118 25.84 14.87 -33.08
N ALA A 119 25.13 15.89 -33.56
CA ALA A 119 24.27 16.77 -32.82
C ALA A 119 23.24 16.00 -31.99
N LYS A 120 23.21 16.30 -30.69
CA LYS A 120 22.19 15.82 -29.78
C LYS A 120 20.87 16.50 -30.14
N LYS A 121 20.01 15.80 -30.86
CA LYS A 121 18.57 16.06 -30.89
C LYS A 121 18.08 16.02 -29.43
N PRO A 122 17.40 17.05 -28.90
CA PRO A 122 16.87 16.98 -27.54
C PRO A 122 15.79 15.91 -27.52
N THR A 123 16.09 14.78 -26.90
CA THR A 123 15.09 13.78 -26.54
C THR A 123 14.13 14.45 -25.57
N ALA A 124 12.89 14.59 -26.03
CA ALA A 124 11.77 15.08 -25.24
C ALA A 124 11.82 14.44 -23.85
N THR A 125 12.00 15.30 -22.85
CA THR A 125 11.87 14.93 -21.44
C THR A 125 10.44 14.42 -21.29
N LYS A 126 10.27 13.09 -21.32
CA LYS A 126 9.03 12.47 -20.84
C LYS A 126 8.93 12.90 -19.39
N LYS A 127 8.11 13.93 -19.13
CA LYS A 127 7.55 14.20 -17.82
C LYS A 127 6.93 12.88 -17.42
N SER A 128 7.61 12.13 -16.55
CA SER A 128 6.97 11.01 -15.87
C SER A 128 5.83 11.66 -15.11
N SER A 129 4.61 11.52 -15.63
CA SER A 129 3.39 11.85 -14.92
C SER A 129 3.50 11.16 -13.57
N LYS A 130 3.85 11.94 -12.56
CA LYS A 130 4.14 11.46 -11.23
C LYS A 130 2.77 11.27 -10.60
N GLU A 131 2.14 10.15 -10.97
CA GLU A 131 1.00 9.63 -10.25
C GLU A 131 1.38 9.68 -8.76
N PRO A 132 0.52 10.22 -7.89
CA PRO A 132 0.83 10.33 -6.47
C PRO A 132 1.26 8.95 -5.99
N GLU A 133 2.45 8.89 -5.39
CA GLU A 133 3.13 7.63 -5.20
C GLU A 133 2.51 6.87 -4.03
N THR A 134 1.53 6.00 -4.34
CA THR A 134 0.61 5.37 -3.39
C THR A 134 1.22 4.26 -2.52
N TRP A 135 2.45 3.82 -2.79
CA TRP A 135 3.04 2.73 -1.99
C TRP A 135 3.31 3.12 -0.54
N HIS A 136 3.48 4.42 -0.25
CA HIS A 136 3.80 4.88 1.09
C HIS A 136 2.68 4.57 2.11
N TYR A 137 1.43 4.51 1.67
CA TYR A 137 0.27 4.19 2.52
C TYR A 137 0.29 2.76 3.09
N TYR A 138 1.13 1.90 2.53
CA TYR A 138 1.19 0.49 2.90
C TYR A 138 2.48 0.13 3.66
N LEU A 139 3.25 1.11 4.11
CA LEU A 139 4.31 0.88 5.08
C LEU A 139 3.68 0.45 6.40
N GLN A 140 4.36 -0.46 7.11
CA GLN A 140 3.99 -0.74 8.49
C GLN A 140 4.11 0.53 9.33
N ASP A 141 3.28 0.62 10.38
CA ASP A 141 3.20 1.81 11.24
C ASP A 141 4.55 2.13 11.91
N GLU A 142 5.34 1.10 12.21
CA GLU A 142 6.69 1.23 12.76
C GLU A 142 7.64 2.02 11.84
N PHE A 143 7.39 1.98 10.53
CA PHE A 143 8.23 2.63 9.52
C PHE A 143 7.55 3.82 8.83
N SER A 144 6.30 4.14 9.16
CA SER A 144 5.54 5.26 8.57
C SER A 144 6.18 6.62 8.89
N ASN A 145 6.84 6.71 10.05
CA ASN A 145 7.54 7.91 10.53
C ASN A 145 8.98 8.05 10.00
N ALA A 146 9.50 7.03 9.30
CA ALA A 146 10.87 6.98 8.81
C ALA A 146 10.92 6.98 7.27
N THR A 147 12.08 7.34 6.71
CA THR A 147 12.27 7.20 5.26
C THR A 147 12.39 5.72 4.87
N LEU A 148 12.00 5.34 3.65
CA LEU A 148 12.16 3.96 3.17
C LEU A 148 13.61 3.45 3.30
N ALA A 149 14.59 4.33 3.10
CA ALA A 149 16.00 3.97 3.27
C ALA A 149 16.35 3.63 4.72
N GLN A 150 15.74 4.33 5.67
CA GLN A 150 15.91 4.09 7.09
C GLN A 150 15.21 2.79 7.52
N ALA A 151 13.99 2.56 7.06
CA ALA A 151 13.27 1.31 7.28
C ALA A 151 14.06 0.09 6.75
N VAL A 152 14.61 0.19 5.54
CA VAL A 152 15.48 -0.87 4.99
C VAL A 152 16.73 -1.06 5.83
N SER A 153 17.38 0.01 6.31
CA SER A 153 18.56 -0.15 7.17
C SER A 153 18.24 -0.81 8.49
N GLU A 154 17.09 -0.51 9.09
CA GLU A 154 16.65 -1.07 10.36
C GLU A 154 16.34 -2.57 10.23
N VAL A 155 15.60 -2.96 9.20
CA VAL A 155 15.36 -4.39 8.89
C VAL A 155 16.65 -5.15 8.62
N MET A 156 17.60 -4.53 7.91
CA MET A 156 18.90 -5.14 7.67
C MET A 156 19.75 -5.26 8.95
N GLN A 157 19.62 -4.31 9.88
CA GLN A 157 20.34 -4.32 11.16
C GLN A 157 19.76 -5.37 12.11
N GLN A 158 18.44 -5.54 12.14
CA GLN A 158 17.78 -6.62 12.88
C GLN A 158 18.18 -8.03 12.40
N GLN A 159 18.69 -8.14 11.18
CA GLN A 159 19.04 -9.41 10.52
C GLN A 159 20.48 -9.41 10.01
N GLU A 160 21.41 -8.93 10.83
CA GLU A 160 22.80 -8.69 10.43
C GLU A 160 23.56 -9.94 9.97
N ASP A 161 23.23 -11.10 10.54
CA ASP A 161 23.86 -12.40 10.23
C ASP A 161 23.18 -13.16 9.08
N ARG A 162 22.05 -12.65 8.58
CA ARG A 162 21.29 -13.33 7.52
C ARG A 162 21.53 -12.71 6.16
N VAL A 163 21.28 -13.53 5.15
CA VAL A 163 21.23 -13.11 3.76
C VAL A 163 19.77 -12.94 3.38
N LEU A 164 19.37 -11.69 3.14
CA LEU A 164 18.01 -11.30 2.85
C LEU A 164 17.78 -11.18 1.36
N ASP A 165 16.63 -11.65 0.90
CA ASP A 165 16.12 -11.33 -0.43
C ASP A 165 15.21 -10.09 -0.36
N ILE A 166 15.05 -9.39 -1.47
CA ILE A 166 14.17 -8.23 -1.61
C ILE A 166 12.75 -8.60 -1.19
N ALA A 167 12.28 -9.81 -1.52
CA ALA A 167 10.94 -10.27 -1.13
C ALA A 167 10.78 -10.36 0.41
N THR A 168 11.82 -10.78 1.12
CA THR A 168 11.83 -10.86 2.59
C THR A 168 11.83 -9.46 3.20
N ILE A 169 12.67 -8.56 2.68
CA ILE A 169 12.74 -7.16 3.14
C ILE A 169 11.40 -6.47 2.91
N LEU A 170 10.77 -6.72 1.76
CA LEU A 170 9.48 -6.13 1.42
C LEU A 170 8.39 -6.58 2.40
N LYS A 171 8.36 -7.86 2.80
CA LYS A 171 7.40 -8.37 3.79
C LYS A 171 7.64 -7.79 5.19
N ALA A 172 8.87 -7.42 5.52
CA ALA A 172 9.20 -6.84 6.81
C ALA A 172 8.80 -5.35 6.90
N ILE A 173 8.80 -4.61 5.78
CA ILE A 173 8.55 -3.16 5.78
C ILE A 173 7.10 -2.81 5.44
N PHE A 174 6.44 -3.65 4.63
CA PHE A 174 5.10 -3.38 4.12
C PHE A 174 4.07 -4.30 4.75
N VAL A 175 2.82 -3.84 4.78
CA VAL A 175 1.66 -4.66 5.15
C VAL A 175 1.48 -5.77 4.10
N ASP A 176 1.02 -6.95 4.52
CA ASP A 176 0.85 -8.09 3.61
C ASP A 176 -0.28 -7.88 2.58
N GLU A 177 -1.34 -7.16 2.96
CA GLU A 177 -2.46 -6.80 2.11
C GLU A 177 -2.17 -5.56 1.25
N ILE A 178 -1.46 -5.77 0.14
CA ILE A 178 -1.15 -4.72 -0.83
C ILE A 178 -1.53 -5.12 -2.26
N PRO A 179 -2.14 -4.20 -3.04
CA PRO A 179 -2.38 -4.44 -4.46
C PRO A 179 -1.08 -4.79 -5.21
N LYS A 180 -1.13 -5.78 -6.10
CA LYS A 180 0.06 -6.28 -6.83
C LYS A 180 0.81 -5.20 -7.60
N ALA A 181 0.08 -4.23 -8.17
CA ALA A 181 0.65 -3.10 -8.89
C ALA A 181 1.49 -2.22 -7.93
N VAL A 182 0.94 -1.87 -6.77
CA VAL A 182 1.61 -1.07 -5.75
C VAL A 182 2.80 -1.83 -5.15
N ARG A 183 2.65 -3.14 -4.90
CA ARG A 183 3.73 -4.01 -4.43
C ARG A 183 4.93 -4.04 -5.36
N SER A 184 4.67 -4.04 -6.67
CA SER A 184 5.73 -4.03 -7.68
C SER A 184 6.50 -2.70 -7.65
N THR A 185 5.80 -1.57 -7.53
CA THR A 185 6.42 -0.25 -7.37
C THR A 185 7.23 -0.16 -6.08
N ALA A 186 6.67 -0.62 -4.96
CA ALA A 186 7.37 -0.69 -3.67
C ALA A 186 8.66 -1.53 -3.76
N ARG A 187 8.58 -2.71 -4.39
CA ARG A 187 9.75 -3.58 -4.61
C ARG A 187 10.84 -2.88 -5.42
N GLU A 188 10.47 -2.16 -6.48
CA GLU A 188 11.41 -1.40 -7.30
C GLU A 188 12.08 -0.28 -6.48
N ARG A 189 11.33 0.40 -5.61
CA ARG A 189 11.91 1.41 -4.70
C ARG A 189 12.88 0.80 -3.70
N VAL A 190 12.50 -0.30 -3.07
CA VAL A 190 13.38 -1.05 -2.15
C VAL A 190 14.64 -1.53 -2.88
N SER A 191 14.51 -2.06 -4.09
CA SER A 191 15.64 -2.49 -4.93
C SER A 191 16.61 -1.34 -5.23
N ASN A 192 16.09 -0.15 -5.54
CA ASN A 192 16.89 1.03 -5.78
C ASN A 192 17.62 1.49 -4.52
N VAL A 193 16.93 1.55 -3.38
CA VAL A 193 17.53 1.86 -2.08
C VAL A 193 18.65 0.86 -1.75
N LEU A 194 18.39 -0.44 -1.86
CA LEU A 194 19.35 -1.52 -1.64
C LEU A 194 20.56 -1.39 -2.58
N SER A 195 20.33 -1.08 -3.84
CA SER A 195 21.41 -0.90 -4.81
C SER A 195 22.28 0.33 -4.50
N VAL A 196 21.67 1.43 -4.04
CA VAL A 196 22.39 2.64 -3.64
C VAL A 196 23.17 2.42 -2.36
N GLY A 197 22.57 1.83 -1.33
CA GLY A 197 23.27 1.57 -0.06
C GLY A 197 24.40 0.55 -0.20
N ALA A 198 24.28 -0.42 -1.13
CA ALA A 198 25.36 -1.33 -1.45
C ALA A 198 26.56 -0.62 -2.11
N LYS A 199 26.29 0.37 -2.97
CA LYS A 199 27.34 1.22 -3.57
C LYS A 199 27.99 2.13 -2.53
N GLN A 200 27.23 2.59 -1.55
CA GLN A 200 27.73 3.40 -0.42
C GLN A 200 28.48 2.57 0.63
N GLY A 201 28.47 1.23 0.53
CA GLY A 201 29.13 0.35 1.49
C GLY A 201 28.40 0.16 2.81
N LYS A 202 27.11 0.53 2.89
CA LYS A 202 26.27 0.30 4.08
C LYS A 202 25.96 -1.18 4.30
N TRP A 203 25.88 -1.93 3.22
CA TRP A 203 25.66 -3.36 3.20
C TRP A 203 26.29 -3.97 1.94
N TYR A 204 26.33 -5.29 1.88
CA TYR A 204 26.90 -6.03 0.77
C TYR A 204 25.83 -6.71 -0.07
N ARG A 205 26.04 -6.72 -1.39
CA ARG A 205 25.19 -7.43 -2.35
C ARG A 205 25.82 -8.78 -2.68
N GLY A 206 25.03 -9.84 -2.52
CA GLY A 206 25.36 -11.21 -2.92
C GLY A 206 24.90 -11.54 -4.34
N GLN A 207 25.03 -12.81 -4.71
CA GLN A 207 24.50 -13.32 -5.97
C GLN A 207 22.96 -13.42 -5.92
N LEU A 208 22.32 -13.38 -7.09
CA LEU A 208 20.86 -13.48 -7.25
C LEU A 208 20.02 -12.39 -6.53
N GLY A 209 20.56 -11.19 -6.30
CA GLY A 209 19.78 -10.10 -5.69
C GLY A 209 19.58 -10.25 -4.17
N LYS A 210 20.45 -11.01 -3.54
CA LYS A 210 20.54 -11.13 -2.08
C LYS A 210 21.39 -10.01 -1.48
N TYR A 211 21.09 -9.63 -0.24
CA TYR A 211 21.78 -8.57 0.51
C TYR A 211 22.06 -8.99 1.94
N SER A 212 23.15 -8.50 2.53
CA SER A 212 23.48 -8.73 3.95
C SER A 212 24.33 -7.59 4.50
N MET A 213 24.25 -7.33 5.81
CA MET A 213 25.12 -6.35 6.48
C MET A 213 26.58 -6.77 6.48
N SER A 214 26.85 -8.07 6.53
CA SER A 214 28.21 -8.61 6.63
C SER A 214 28.61 -9.36 5.35
N LYS A 215 29.80 -9.05 4.82
CA LYS A 215 30.39 -9.79 3.69
C LYS A 215 30.63 -11.27 4.04
N ALA A 216 30.81 -11.59 5.32
CA ALA A 216 30.95 -12.95 5.81
C ALA A 216 29.66 -13.78 5.61
N ALA A 217 28.50 -13.19 5.88
CA ALA A 217 27.23 -13.89 5.75
C ALA A 217 26.96 -14.34 4.30
N LEU A 218 27.40 -13.53 3.32
CA LEU A 218 27.29 -13.85 1.89
C LEU A 218 28.18 -15.01 1.43
N LYS A 219 29.22 -15.38 2.17
CA LYS A 219 30.10 -16.51 1.82
C LYS A 219 29.52 -17.85 2.26
N ASN A 220 28.54 -17.83 3.16
CA ASN A 220 27.96 -19.02 3.77
C ASN A 220 26.66 -19.49 3.07
N THR A 221 26.32 -18.92 1.91
CA THR A 221 25.09 -19.21 1.15
C THR A 221 25.41 -19.60 -0.28
#